data_AF-A0A0F9TR69-F1
#
_entry.id   AF-A0A0F9TR69-F1
#
_cell.length_a   1.000
_cell.length_b   1.000
_cell.length_c   1.000
_cell.angle_alpha   90.00
_cell.angle_beta   90.00
_cell.angle_gamma   90.00
#
_symmetry.space_group_name_H-M   'P 1'
#
loop_
_entity.id
_entity.type
_entity.pdbx_description
1 polymer ?
#
loop_
_entity_poly.entity_id
_entity_poly.type
_entity_poly.pdbx_seq_one_letter_code
_entity_poly.pdbx_strand_id
1 'polypeptide(L)'
;MKKPRTALKRTPFKNKARPSGIAHQSKPREGRARKKPDPNSPYQLKKADNRWSKVVREKADYKCLFCGRSGRDYNPDTGIPYVTNAHHMIPKGVSKFYRHNINNGICLCFYCHKHHEEWSPHANKTGFWKKLKKVAPVEYRWYMKRKDEVHPSVKVNYKQVASVMQDILDGKLLGEEEE
;
A
#
# COMPACT_ATOMS: atom_id res chain seq x y z
N MET A 1 -32.51 1.53 30.51
CA MET A 1 -32.59 3.01 30.40
C MET A 1 -31.24 3.58 30.02
N LYS A 2 -31.08 4.19 28.84
CA LYS A 2 -29.80 4.76 28.36
C LYS A 2 -29.69 6.21 28.87
N LYS A 3 -28.65 6.54 29.64
CA LYS A 3 -28.41 7.90 30.12
C LYS A 3 -28.14 8.85 28.93
N PRO A 4 -28.76 10.04 28.88
CA PRO A 4 -28.50 11.01 27.82
C PRO A 4 -27.06 11.49 27.88
N ARG A 5 -26.35 11.46 26.74
CA ARG A 5 -25.00 12.04 26.62
C ARG A 5 -25.12 13.55 26.61
N THR A 6 -24.61 14.21 27.64
CA THR A 6 -24.47 15.67 27.71
C THR A 6 -23.48 16.14 26.64
N ALA A 7 -23.93 17.06 25.79
CA ALA A 7 -23.12 17.65 24.74
C ALA A 7 -22.03 18.55 25.37
N LEU A 8 -20.77 18.17 25.26
CA LEU A 8 -19.63 19.01 25.63
C LEU A 8 -19.60 20.25 24.71
N LYS A 9 -19.83 21.43 25.29
CA LYS A 9 -19.73 22.71 24.60
C LYS A 9 -18.29 22.90 24.10
N ARG A 10 -18.09 22.81 22.79
CA ARG A 10 -16.80 23.11 22.14
C ARG A 10 -16.51 24.60 22.29
N THR A 11 -15.49 24.94 23.06
CA THR A 11 -14.96 26.31 23.12
C THR A 11 -14.35 26.68 21.77
N PRO A 12 -14.61 27.89 21.25
CA PRO A 12 -14.06 28.32 19.96
C PRO A 12 -12.53 28.38 20.04
N PHE A 13 -11.87 27.59 19.18
CA PHE A 13 -10.43 27.66 18.99
C PHE A 13 -10.09 29.03 18.40
N LYS A 14 -9.53 29.93 19.21
CA LYS A 14 -9.00 31.21 18.75
C LYS A 14 -7.75 30.92 17.91
N ASN A 15 -7.91 30.88 16.59
CA ASN A 15 -6.81 30.89 15.65
C ASN A 15 -6.08 32.24 15.78
N LYS A 16 -5.05 32.29 16.63
CA LYS A 16 -4.11 33.42 16.63
C LYS A 16 -3.44 33.43 15.25
N ALA A 17 -3.72 34.47 14.47
CA ALA A 17 -3.08 34.68 13.18
C ALA A 17 -1.56 34.58 13.36
N ARG A 18 -0.94 33.62 12.65
CA ARG A 18 0.52 33.54 12.62
C ARG A 18 1.02 34.77 11.86
N PRO A 19 1.96 35.55 12.42
CA PRO A 19 2.50 36.72 11.72
C PRO A 19 3.10 36.27 10.38
N SER A 20 2.51 36.77 9.30
CA SER A 20 3.03 36.60 7.96
C SER A 20 4.26 37.48 7.79
N GLY A 21 5.40 36.85 7.51
CA GLY A 21 6.54 37.54 6.90
C GLY A 21 7.66 37.91 7.86
N ILE A 22 8.58 36.96 8.06
CA ILE A 22 10.00 37.27 7.91
C ILE A 22 10.51 36.29 6.87
N ALA A 23 10.64 36.75 5.63
CA ALA A 23 11.26 35.98 4.56
C ALA A 23 12.73 35.79 4.94
N HIS A 24 13.04 34.68 5.62
CA HIS A 24 14.40 34.27 5.89
C HIS A 24 15.06 33.98 4.54
N GLN A 25 15.78 34.96 4.00
CA GLN A 25 16.64 34.76 2.84
C GLN A 25 17.76 33.82 3.26
N SER A 26 17.52 32.51 3.12
CA SER A 26 18.56 31.50 3.32
C SER A 26 19.61 31.71 2.24
N LYS A 27 20.82 32.14 2.64
CA LYS A 27 21.95 32.28 1.71
C LYS A 27 22.08 30.99 0.87
N PRO A 28 22.27 31.08 -0.46
CA PRO A 28 22.50 29.91 -1.29
C PRO A 28 23.69 29.13 -0.73
N ARG A 29 23.47 27.87 -0.36
CA ARG A 29 24.54 26.96 0.10
C ARG A 29 25.34 26.51 -1.12
N GLU A 30 26.20 27.40 -1.60
CA GLU A 30 27.20 27.06 -2.60
C GLU A 30 28.19 26.03 -2.00
N GLY A 31 28.50 24.98 -2.76
CA GLY A 31 29.61 24.07 -2.45
C GLY A 31 29.34 22.80 -1.62
N ARG A 32 28.11 22.52 -1.14
CA ARG A 32 27.85 21.18 -0.58
C ARG A 32 27.68 20.16 -1.71
N ALA A 33 28.72 19.39 -1.98
CA ALA A 33 28.63 18.20 -2.81
C ALA A 33 27.40 17.38 -2.38
N ARG A 34 26.45 17.18 -3.32
CA ARG A 34 25.24 16.40 -3.04
C ARG A 34 25.69 14.98 -2.74
N LYS A 35 25.60 14.56 -1.47
CA LYS A 35 25.85 13.16 -1.09
C LYS A 35 24.98 12.26 -1.98
N LYS A 36 25.59 11.23 -2.57
CA LYS A 36 24.84 10.22 -3.32
C LYS A 36 23.74 9.68 -2.41
N PRO A 37 22.47 9.62 -2.86
CA PRO A 37 21.37 9.18 -2.00
C PRO A 37 21.59 7.71 -1.61
N ASP A 38 21.48 7.40 -0.31
CA ASP A 38 21.56 6.03 0.19
C ASP A 38 20.50 5.16 -0.52
N PRO A 39 20.90 4.05 -1.16
CA PRO A 39 19.98 3.13 -1.82
C PRO A 39 18.91 2.54 -0.89
N ASN A 40 19.14 2.59 0.44
CA ASN A 40 18.23 2.08 1.46
C ASN A 40 17.51 3.19 2.23
N SER A 41 17.60 4.44 1.78
CA SER A 41 16.95 5.57 2.43
C SER A 41 15.42 5.40 2.51
N PRO A 42 14.74 6.03 3.49
CA PRO A 42 13.27 6.03 3.58
C PRO A 42 12.59 6.51 2.30
N TYR A 43 13.22 7.42 1.56
CA TYR A 43 12.77 7.87 0.25
C TYR A 43 12.73 6.73 -0.77
N GLN A 44 13.82 5.95 -0.88
CA GLN A 44 13.87 4.81 -1.79
C GLN A 44 12.88 3.71 -1.37
N LEU A 45 12.73 3.47 -0.06
CA LEU A 45 11.71 2.55 0.45
C LEU A 45 10.30 2.97 0.05
N LYS A 46 9.94 4.24 0.24
CA LYS A 46 8.63 4.77 -0.16
C LYS A 46 8.41 4.65 -1.68
N LYS A 47 9.46 4.91 -2.47
CA LYS A 47 9.43 4.76 -3.92
C LYS A 47 9.20 3.29 -4.34
N ALA A 48 9.88 2.35 -3.68
CA ALA A 48 9.70 0.91 -3.90
C ALA A 48 8.29 0.44 -3.52
N ASP A 49 7.77 0.83 -2.34
CA ASP A 49 6.41 0.53 -1.88
C ASP A 49 5.35 1.05 -2.88
N ASN A 50 5.51 2.27 -3.39
CA ASN A 50 4.59 2.87 -4.34
C ASN A 50 4.58 2.12 -5.69
N ARG A 51 5.76 1.76 -6.21
CA ARG A 51 5.87 1.02 -7.47
C ARG A 51 5.33 -0.40 -7.34
N TRP A 52 5.68 -1.10 -6.26
CA TRP A 52 5.12 -2.41 -5.94
C TRP A 52 3.59 -2.36 -5.85
N SER A 53 3.03 -1.37 -5.15
CA SER A 53 1.57 -1.19 -5.04
C SER A 53 0.92 -0.98 -6.42
N LYS A 54 1.59 -0.23 -7.31
CA LYS A 54 1.13 -0.04 -8.69
C LYS A 54 1.15 -1.36 -9.47
N VAL A 55 2.25 -2.11 -9.43
CA VAL A 55 2.37 -3.43 -10.09
C VAL A 55 1.28 -4.41 -9.62
N VAL A 56 1.03 -4.49 -8.31
CA VAL A 56 -0.02 -5.37 -7.76
C VAL A 56 -1.40 -4.99 -8.26
N ARG A 57 -1.70 -3.69 -8.37
CA ARG A 57 -2.98 -3.22 -8.90
C ARG A 57 -3.11 -3.44 -10.40
N GLU A 58 -2.05 -3.22 -11.18
CA GLU A 58 -2.04 -3.48 -12.63
C GLU A 58 -2.20 -4.96 -12.94
N LYS A 59 -1.51 -5.85 -12.21
CA LYS A 59 -1.70 -7.31 -12.32
C LYS A 59 -3.16 -7.73 -12.12
N ALA A 60 -3.91 -7.01 -11.29
CA ALA A 60 -5.32 -7.28 -11.01
C ALA A 60 -6.28 -6.45 -11.87
N ASP A 61 -5.80 -5.74 -12.90
CA ASP A 61 -6.58 -4.78 -13.71
C ASP A 61 -7.34 -3.76 -12.85
N TYR A 62 -6.73 -3.32 -11.75
CA TYR A 62 -7.33 -2.47 -10.73
C TYR A 62 -8.64 -3.02 -10.13
N LYS A 63 -8.95 -4.31 -10.27
CA LYS A 63 -10.15 -4.95 -9.72
C LYS A 63 -9.91 -5.47 -8.31
N CYS A 64 -10.91 -5.30 -7.46
CA CYS A 64 -10.92 -5.90 -6.13
C CYS A 64 -11.07 -7.42 -6.24
N LEU A 65 -10.14 -8.17 -5.65
CA LEU A 65 -10.17 -9.63 -5.65
C LEU A 65 -11.47 -10.22 -5.07
N PHE A 66 -12.11 -9.52 -4.13
CA PHE A 66 -13.25 -10.06 -3.39
C PHE A 66 -14.61 -9.68 -3.94
N CYS A 67 -14.74 -8.49 -4.51
CA CYS A 67 -16.02 -7.98 -5.00
C CYS A 67 -16.02 -7.57 -6.48
N GLY A 68 -14.89 -7.71 -7.18
CA GLY A 68 -14.77 -7.41 -8.61
C GLY A 68 -14.73 -5.92 -8.97
N ARG A 69 -15.18 -5.02 -8.08
CA ARG A 69 -15.20 -3.56 -8.34
C ARG A 69 -13.84 -3.06 -8.81
N SER A 70 -13.81 -2.38 -9.95
CA SER A 70 -12.61 -1.80 -10.50
C SER A 70 -12.37 -0.42 -9.92
N GLY A 71 -11.11 -0.06 -9.72
CA GLY A 71 -10.71 1.32 -9.46
C GLY A 71 -10.93 2.26 -10.65
N ARG A 72 -11.31 1.70 -11.81
CA ARG A 72 -11.72 2.44 -13.00
C ARG A 72 -13.23 2.72 -13.03
N ASP A 73 -14.02 2.03 -12.20
CA ASP A 73 -15.45 2.25 -12.10
C ASP A 73 -15.74 3.43 -11.17
N TYR A 74 -16.87 4.10 -11.40
CA TYR A 74 -17.33 5.23 -10.59
C TYR A 74 -18.42 4.79 -9.62
N ASN A 75 -18.40 5.37 -8.42
CA ASN A 75 -19.53 5.24 -7.50
C ASN A 75 -20.71 6.06 -8.06
N PRO A 76 -21.87 5.45 -8.36
CA PRO A 76 -23.00 6.14 -8.98
C PRO A 76 -23.56 7.27 -8.12
N ASP A 77 -23.47 7.16 -6.80
CA ASP A 77 -24.05 8.14 -5.87
C ASP A 77 -23.17 9.39 -5.73
N THR A 78 -21.86 9.25 -5.90
CA THR A 78 -20.88 10.32 -5.62
C THR A 78 -20.13 10.81 -6.85
N GLY A 79 -20.15 10.06 -7.96
CA GLY A 79 -19.34 10.34 -9.14
C GLY A 79 -17.83 10.22 -8.92
N ILE A 80 -17.39 9.62 -7.80
CA ILE A 80 -15.97 9.46 -7.46
C ILE A 80 -15.52 8.04 -7.86
N PRO A 81 -14.35 7.86 -8.50
CA PRO A 81 -13.79 6.54 -8.78
C PRO A 81 -13.62 5.70 -7.52
N TYR A 82 -13.86 4.39 -7.62
CA TYR A 82 -13.51 3.50 -6.50
C TYR A 82 -11.99 3.50 -6.28
N VAL A 83 -11.58 3.50 -5.02
CA VAL A 83 -10.15 3.42 -4.67
C VAL A 83 -9.79 1.98 -4.40
N THR A 84 -8.89 1.42 -5.23
CA THR A 84 -8.25 0.13 -4.96
C THR A 84 -6.84 0.29 -4.40
N ASN A 85 -6.48 -0.60 -3.50
CA ASN A 85 -5.25 -0.62 -2.73
C ASN A 85 -4.60 -1.99 -2.82
N ALA A 86 -3.27 -2.03 -2.89
CA ALA A 86 -2.53 -3.25 -2.68
C ALA A 86 -2.49 -3.61 -1.19
N HIS A 87 -2.74 -4.87 -0.87
CA HIS A 87 -2.68 -5.45 0.46
C HIS A 87 -1.61 -6.54 0.51
N HIS A 88 -0.79 -6.52 1.56
CA HIS A 88 0.23 -7.55 1.82
C HIS A 88 -0.39 -8.74 2.55
N MET A 89 -0.28 -9.95 2.00
CA MET A 89 -0.71 -11.18 2.70
C MET A 89 0.21 -11.51 3.89
N ILE A 90 1.52 -11.48 3.69
CA ILE A 90 2.54 -11.52 4.74
C ILE A 90 2.85 -10.07 5.14
N PRO A 91 2.57 -9.67 6.40
CA PRO A 91 2.74 -8.28 6.84
C PRO A 91 4.18 -7.77 6.66
N LYS A 92 4.31 -6.48 6.32
CA LYS A 92 5.60 -5.79 6.08
C LYS A 92 6.62 -5.93 7.23
N GLY A 93 6.14 -6.09 8.46
CA GLY A 93 6.97 -6.23 9.66
C GLY A 93 7.45 -7.65 9.94
N VAL A 94 6.83 -8.67 9.34
CA VAL A 94 7.17 -10.08 9.56
C VAL A 94 8.36 -10.49 8.68
N SER A 95 8.35 -10.11 7.40
CA SER A 95 9.43 -10.46 6.47
C SER A 95 9.73 -9.33 5.49
N LYS A 96 10.95 -8.78 5.55
CA LYS A 96 11.46 -7.81 4.56
C LYS A 96 11.65 -8.46 3.19
N PHE A 97 11.97 -9.75 3.16
CA PHE A 97 12.16 -10.54 1.95
C PHE A 97 10.88 -10.56 1.09
N TYR A 98 9.72 -10.76 1.73
CA TYR A 98 8.43 -10.82 1.02
C TYR A 98 7.78 -9.47 0.76
N ARG A 99 8.29 -8.37 1.33
CA ARG A 99 7.65 -7.05 1.25
C ARG A 99 7.35 -6.58 -0.17
N HIS A 100 8.27 -6.79 -1.11
CA HIS A 100 8.10 -6.36 -2.50
C HIS A 100 7.90 -7.53 -3.47
N ASN A 101 7.64 -8.73 -2.95
CA ASN A 101 7.26 -9.85 -3.81
C ASN A 101 5.84 -9.58 -4.35
N ILE A 102 5.66 -9.67 -5.67
CA ILE A 102 4.38 -9.39 -6.33
C ILE A 102 3.31 -10.39 -5.88
N ASN A 103 3.69 -11.64 -5.66
CA ASN A 103 2.79 -12.70 -5.18
C ASN A 103 2.41 -12.55 -3.70
N ASN A 104 3.07 -11.65 -2.96
CA ASN A 104 2.65 -11.28 -1.62
C ASN A 104 1.57 -10.18 -1.62
N GLY A 105 1.23 -9.62 -2.79
CA GLY A 105 0.27 -8.55 -2.95
C GLY A 105 -1.04 -9.02 -3.55
N ILE A 106 -2.16 -8.55 -3.02
CA ILE A 106 -3.49 -8.65 -3.63
C ILE A 106 -4.13 -7.27 -3.75
N CYS A 107 -5.01 -7.07 -4.73
CA CYS A 107 -5.73 -5.82 -4.93
C CYS A 107 -7.10 -5.86 -4.24
N LEU A 108 -7.40 -4.88 -3.38
CA LEU A 108 -8.68 -4.76 -2.67
C LEU A 108 -9.23 -3.33 -2.78
N CYS A 109 -10.54 -3.18 -2.96
CA CYS A 109 -11.18 -1.87 -2.82
C CYS A 109 -11.13 -1.40 -1.36
N PHE A 110 -11.21 -0.08 -1.13
CA PHE A 110 -11.18 0.51 0.21
C PHE A 110 -12.13 -0.16 1.22
N TYR A 111 -13.36 -0.47 0.80
CA TYR A 111 -14.35 -1.13 1.64
C TYR A 111 -13.95 -2.57 2.02
N CYS A 112 -13.62 -3.42 1.03
CA CYS A 112 -13.16 -4.79 1.31
C CYS A 112 -11.82 -4.83 2.04
N HIS A 113 -10.98 -3.81 1.89
CA HIS A 113 -9.70 -3.72 2.56
C HIS A 113 -9.86 -3.37 4.05
N LYS A 114 -10.72 -2.41 4.38
CA LYS A 114 -10.76 -1.83 5.74
C LYS A 114 -12.04 -2.12 6.51
N HIS A 115 -13.19 -2.16 5.84
CA HIS A 115 -14.48 -1.98 6.51
C HIS A 115 -15.41 -3.19 6.44
N HIS A 116 -15.22 -4.11 5.49
CA HIS A 116 -16.11 -5.27 5.36
C HIS A 116 -16.04 -6.17 6.60
N GLU A 117 -17.14 -6.31 7.32
CA GLU A 117 -17.18 -6.97 8.63
C GLU A 117 -16.82 -8.47 8.54
N GLU A 118 -17.25 -9.13 7.48
CA GLU A 118 -17.02 -10.57 7.34
C GLU A 118 -15.61 -10.94 6.84
N TRP A 119 -14.94 -10.12 6.04
CA TRP A 119 -13.71 -10.55 5.36
C TRP A 119 -12.66 -9.46 5.15
N SER A 120 -12.80 -8.29 5.78
CA SER A 120 -11.73 -7.28 5.77
C SER A 120 -10.50 -7.83 6.51
N PRO A 121 -9.29 -7.77 5.93
CA PRO A 121 -8.09 -8.15 6.64
C PRO A 121 -7.83 -7.28 7.88
N HIS A 122 -8.38 -6.07 7.93
CA HIS A 122 -8.29 -5.17 9.07
C HIS A 122 -9.39 -5.40 10.12
N ALA A 123 -10.61 -5.78 9.72
CA ALA A 123 -11.73 -5.96 10.66
C ALA A 123 -11.90 -7.42 11.13
N ASN A 124 -11.70 -8.40 10.24
CA ASN A 124 -11.89 -9.82 10.52
C ASN A 124 -10.88 -10.68 9.76
N LYS A 125 -9.70 -10.89 10.37
CA LYS A 125 -8.60 -11.68 9.80
C LYS A 125 -9.00 -13.13 9.49
N THR A 126 -9.80 -13.75 10.35
CA THR A 126 -10.24 -15.15 10.15
C THR A 126 -11.12 -15.26 8.92
N GLY A 127 -12.09 -14.36 8.80
CA GLY A 127 -12.97 -14.30 7.63
C GLY A 127 -12.25 -13.91 6.34
N PHE A 128 -11.25 -13.02 6.42
CA PHE A 128 -10.36 -12.70 5.30
C PHE A 128 -9.70 -13.96 4.71
N TRP A 129 -9.07 -14.80 5.54
CA TRP A 129 -8.42 -16.02 5.07
C TRP A 129 -9.41 -17.05 4.52
N LYS A 130 -10.59 -17.19 5.16
CA LYS A 130 -11.68 -18.04 4.62
C LYS A 130 -12.12 -17.59 3.23
N LYS A 131 -12.31 -16.27 3.04
CA LYS A 131 -12.67 -15.69 1.75
C LYS A 131 -11.57 -15.88 0.72
N LEU A 132 -10.32 -15.59 1.08
CA LEU A 132 -9.16 -15.75 0.19
C LEU A 132 -9.00 -17.19 -0.28
N LYS A 133 -9.10 -18.17 0.62
CA LYS A 133 -9.07 -19.61 0.27
C LYS A 133 -10.11 -19.98 -0.78
N LYS A 134 -11.30 -19.36 -0.73
CA LYS A 134 -12.41 -19.62 -1.67
C LYS A 134 -12.20 -18.95 -3.03
N VAL A 135 -11.81 -17.68 -3.06
CA VAL A 135 -11.77 -16.87 -4.30
C VAL A 135 -10.42 -16.87 -5.00
N ALA A 136 -9.34 -17.16 -4.26
CA ALA A 136 -7.96 -17.08 -4.74
C ALA A 136 -7.12 -18.20 -4.10
N PRO A 137 -7.44 -19.48 -4.38
CA PRO A 137 -6.80 -20.62 -3.73
C PRO A 137 -5.29 -20.71 -4.04
N VAL A 138 -4.84 -20.18 -5.18
CA VAL A 138 -3.41 -20.15 -5.55
C VAL A 138 -2.63 -19.23 -4.61
N GLU A 139 -3.08 -17.99 -4.43
CA GLU A 139 -2.53 -16.99 -3.52
C GLU A 139 -2.58 -17.48 -2.07
N TYR A 140 -3.71 -18.08 -1.68
CA TYR A 140 -3.85 -18.68 -0.35
C TYR A 140 -2.80 -19.78 -0.10
N ARG A 141 -2.61 -20.71 -1.06
CA ARG A 141 -1.57 -21.74 -0.96
C ARG A 141 -0.17 -21.13 -0.95
N TRP A 142 0.08 -20.09 -1.74
CA TRP A 142 1.35 -19.37 -1.73
C TRP A 142 1.67 -18.80 -0.35
N TYR A 143 0.68 -18.17 0.31
CA TYR A 143 0.79 -17.65 1.66
C TYR A 143 1.04 -18.75 2.70
N MET A 144 0.22 -19.81 2.68
CA MET A 144 0.32 -20.89 3.67
C MET A 144 1.69 -21.58 3.67
N LYS A 145 2.33 -21.70 2.50
CA LYS A 145 3.69 -22.25 2.39
C LYS A 145 4.78 -21.35 3.00
N ARG A 146 4.54 -20.04 3.08
CA ARG A 146 5.58 -19.02 3.37
C ARG A 146 5.41 -18.27 4.67
N LYS A 147 4.21 -18.29 5.26
CA LYS A 147 3.87 -17.47 6.43
C LYS A 147 4.75 -17.73 7.65
N ASP A 148 5.30 -18.94 7.76
CA ASP A 148 6.14 -19.38 8.88
C ASP A 148 7.63 -19.44 8.52
N GLU A 149 8.01 -19.05 7.29
CA GLU A 149 9.42 -19.06 6.90
C GLU A 149 10.19 -17.96 7.63
N VAL A 150 11.27 -18.38 8.29
CA VAL A 150 12.20 -17.47 8.94
C VAL A 150 13.29 -17.10 7.94
N HIS A 151 13.39 -15.81 7.66
CA HIS A 151 14.42 -15.27 6.78
C HIS A 151 15.49 -14.58 7.62
N PRO A 152 16.79 -14.73 7.28
CA PRO A 152 17.83 -13.94 7.91
C PRO A 152 17.57 -12.45 7.68
N SER A 153 18.16 -11.59 8.51
CA SER A 153 18.05 -10.15 8.34
C SER A 153 18.75 -9.71 7.05
N VAL A 154 18.02 -9.68 5.93
CA VAL A 154 18.54 -9.27 4.63
C VAL A 154 18.49 -7.75 4.50
N LYS A 155 19.61 -7.17 4.06
CA LYS A 155 19.67 -5.76 3.65
C LYS A 155 19.12 -5.63 2.23
N VAL A 156 17.92 -5.05 2.11
CA VAL A 156 17.22 -4.91 0.82
C VAL A 156 17.63 -3.60 0.14
N ASN A 157 18.18 -3.68 -1.08
CA ASN A 157 18.47 -2.51 -1.91
C ASN A 157 17.19 -1.93 -2.54
N TYR A 158 16.56 -0.96 -1.86
CA TYR A 158 15.27 -0.41 -2.31
C TYR A 158 15.36 0.37 -3.64
N LYS A 159 16.52 0.97 -3.95
CA LYS A 159 16.73 1.60 -5.26
C LYS A 159 16.63 0.57 -6.39
N GLN A 160 17.25 -0.60 -6.23
CA GLN A 160 17.18 -1.69 -7.20
C GLN A 160 15.76 -2.28 -7.29
N VAL A 161 15.12 -2.53 -6.15
CA VAL A 161 13.72 -3.01 -6.12
C VAL A 161 12.81 -2.03 -6.86
N ALA A 162 12.95 -0.73 -6.61
CA ALA A 162 12.17 0.28 -7.33
C ALA A 162 12.44 0.22 -8.84
N SER A 163 13.68 -0.01 -9.27
CA SER A 163 14.02 -0.16 -10.70
C SER A 163 13.30 -1.35 -11.31
N VAL A 164 13.44 -2.55 -10.72
CA VAL A 164 12.80 -3.78 -11.19
C VAL A 164 11.27 -3.62 -11.30
N MET A 165 10.65 -2.99 -10.30
CA MET A 165 9.21 -2.72 -10.35
C MET A 165 8.83 -1.76 -11.49
N GLN A 166 9.70 -0.80 -11.83
CA GLN A 166 9.47 0.06 -12.99
C GLN A 166 9.62 -0.72 -14.29
N ASP A 167 10.63 -1.60 -14.39
CA ASP A 167 10.84 -2.40 -15.58
C ASP A 167 9.66 -3.35 -15.85
N ILE A 168 9.02 -3.88 -14.80
CA ILE A 168 7.75 -4.63 -14.92
C ILE A 168 6.62 -3.74 -15.44
N LEU A 169 6.44 -2.54 -14.90
CA LEU A 169 5.41 -1.60 -15.34
C LEU A 169 5.62 -1.14 -16.79
N ASP A 170 6.88 -1.07 -17.22
CA ASP A 170 7.27 -0.72 -18.58
C ASP A 170 7.19 -1.93 -19.53
N GLY A 171 6.79 -3.12 -19.06
CA GLY A 171 6.68 -4.34 -19.85
C GLY A 171 8.01 -5.01 -20.21
N LYS A 172 9.15 -4.53 -19.70
CA LYS A 172 10.49 -5.01 -20.08
C LYS A 172 10.87 -6.39 -19.54
N LEU A 173 10.15 -6.87 -18.54
CA LEU A 173 10.43 -8.13 -17.84
C LEU A 173 9.39 -9.22 -18.09
N LEU A 174 8.39 -8.94 -18.93
CA LEU A 174 7.54 -9.98 -19.49
C LEU A 174 8.33 -10.51 -20.70
N GLY A 175 9.25 -11.45 -20.43
CA GLY A 175 9.85 -12.22 -21.51
C GLY A 175 8.71 -12.79 -22.35
N GLU A 176 8.85 -12.72 -23.67
CA GLU A 176 7.99 -13.43 -24.60
C GLU A 176 8.00 -14.89 -24.14
N GLU A 177 6.94 -15.33 -23.46
CA GLU A 177 6.70 -16.76 -23.28
C GLU A 177 6.36 -17.22 -24.71
N GLU A 178 7.40 -17.64 -25.45
CA GLU A 178 7.25 -18.32 -26.74
C GLU A 178 6.28 -19.49 -26.51
N GLU A 179 5.10 -19.35 -27.08
CA GLU A 179 3.99 -20.30 -27.02
C GLU A 179 4.22 -21.50 -27.94
#